data_AF-A0A968XNN9-F1
#
_entry.id   AF-A0A968XNN9-F1
#
_cell.length_a   1.000
_cell.length_b   1.000
_cell.length_c   1.000
_cell.angle_alpha   90.00
_cell.angle_beta   90.00
_cell.angle_gamma   90.00
#
_symmetry.space_group_name_H-M   'P 1'
#
loop_
_entity.id
_entity.type
_entity.pdbx_description
1 polymer ?
#
loop_
_entity_poly.entity_id
_entity_poly.type
_entity_poly.pdbx_seq_one_letter_code
_entity_poly.pdbx_strand_id
1 'polypeptide(L)'
;MIYDGPTIYCVFNGLYQVAFDYHKNEETRKRIDAFVESERRNGNKQFQLSAKQAGVFTGEMEVYDHNQQKVGTNKVTIHHKPLTLLRAEQTVEIEGVINRKYTFNRYRNGNKQTFEGPQVFGNSIGYGRALYTTQHIHGEAVKIRGREFQIDDDFTMSVVWEFHKSNKLEYMTFGVLKWEATEDVLTPNFDS
;
A
#
# COMPACT_ATOMS: atom_id res chain seq x y z
N MET A 1 11.32 5.84 -16.62
CA MET A 1 10.19 5.65 -17.56
C MET A 1 8.92 5.98 -16.80
N ILE A 2 8.20 7.04 -17.17
CA ILE A 2 6.87 7.32 -16.61
C ILE A 2 5.90 6.45 -17.40
N TYR A 3 5.22 5.54 -16.70
CA TYR A 3 4.43 4.46 -17.29
C TYR A 3 2.95 4.67 -16.99
N ASP A 4 2.12 4.82 -18.03
CA ASP A 4 0.68 5.10 -17.86
C ASP A 4 -0.17 3.83 -17.70
N GLY A 5 0.47 2.65 -17.64
CA GLY A 5 -0.24 1.37 -17.49
C GLY A 5 -0.96 0.92 -18.77
N PRO A 6 -1.44 -0.33 -18.80
CA PRO A 6 -2.40 -0.76 -19.81
C PRO A 6 -3.78 -0.13 -19.54
N THR A 7 -4.55 0.12 -20.61
CA THR A 7 -5.97 0.49 -20.47
C THR A 7 -6.72 -0.67 -19.81
N ILE A 8 -7.21 -0.45 -18.60
CA ILE A 8 -7.95 -1.47 -17.85
C ILE A 8 -9.44 -1.39 -18.20
N TYR A 9 -10.01 -2.53 -18.62
CA TYR A 9 -11.44 -2.65 -18.92
C TYR A 9 -12.29 -2.89 -17.66
N CYS A 10 -11.81 -3.72 -16.72
CA CYS A 10 -12.43 -3.93 -15.42
C CYS A 10 -11.40 -4.39 -14.37
N VAL A 11 -11.69 -4.17 -13.09
CA VAL A 11 -10.90 -4.70 -11.97
C VAL A 11 -11.84 -5.41 -11.00
N PHE A 12 -11.54 -6.66 -10.69
CA PHE A 12 -12.12 -7.37 -9.56
C PHE A 12 -11.18 -7.19 -8.36
N ASN A 13 -11.59 -6.36 -7.40
CA ASN A 13 -10.79 -5.98 -6.23
C ASN A 13 -11.53 -6.24 -4.90
N GLY A 14 -12.39 -7.25 -4.89
CA GLY A 14 -13.08 -7.71 -3.68
C GLY A 14 -12.16 -8.54 -2.78
N LEU A 15 -12.39 -8.45 -1.48
CA LEU A 15 -11.82 -9.42 -0.55
C LEU A 15 -12.71 -10.66 -0.51
N TYR A 16 -12.09 -11.82 -0.34
CA TYR A 16 -12.79 -13.09 -0.26
C TYR A 16 -12.51 -13.74 1.09
N GLN A 17 -13.58 -14.14 1.79
CA GLN A 17 -13.49 -15.04 2.93
C GLN A 17 -14.07 -16.38 2.54
N VAL A 18 -13.34 -17.45 2.82
CA VAL A 18 -13.77 -18.83 2.56
C VAL A 18 -14.26 -19.45 3.87
N ALA A 19 -15.42 -20.10 3.82
CA ALA A 19 -16.01 -20.85 4.91
C ALA A 19 -16.68 -22.12 4.36
N PHE A 20 -16.47 -23.26 5.02
CA PHE A 20 -17.01 -24.55 4.58
C PHE A 20 -18.23 -25.00 5.41
N ASP A 21 -18.49 -24.33 6.52
CA ASP A 21 -19.51 -24.65 7.53
C ASP A 21 -20.57 -23.56 7.69
N TYR A 22 -20.65 -22.60 6.76
CA TYR A 22 -21.55 -21.43 6.82
C TYR A 22 -23.01 -21.79 7.16
N HIS A 23 -23.57 -22.84 6.56
CA HIS A 23 -24.96 -23.25 6.81
C HIS A 23 -25.15 -24.04 8.10
N LYS A 24 -24.07 -24.48 8.76
CA LYS A 24 -24.08 -25.37 9.92
C LYS A 24 -23.63 -24.69 11.20
N ASN A 25 -22.81 -23.65 11.10
CA ASN A 25 -22.21 -22.95 12.23
C ASN A 25 -22.71 -21.50 12.27
N GLU A 26 -23.44 -21.16 13.33
CA GLU A 26 -23.99 -19.82 13.53
C GLU A 26 -22.91 -18.74 13.68
N GLU A 27 -21.80 -19.06 14.33
CA GLU A 27 -20.68 -18.12 14.51
C GLU A 27 -20.02 -17.81 13.16
N THR A 28 -19.73 -18.83 12.37
CA THR A 28 -19.20 -18.65 11.01
C THR A 28 -20.15 -17.84 10.15
N ARG A 29 -21.47 -18.12 10.22
CA ARG A 29 -22.48 -17.35 9.49
C ARG A 29 -22.44 -15.88 9.88
N LYS A 30 -22.50 -15.56 11.18
CA LYS A 30 -22.43 -14.17 11.68
C LYS A 30 -21.17 -13.44 11.20
N ARG A 31 -20.01 -14.11 11.26
CA ARG A 31 -18.74 -13.56 10.79
C ARG A 31 -18.76 -13.23 9.29
N ILE A 32 -19.22 -14.17 8.46
CA ILE A 32 -19.30 -13.99 7.01
C ILE A 32 -20.31 -12.91 6.64
N ASP A 33 -21.48 -12.89 7.28
CA ASP A 33 -22.51 -11.87 7.02
C ASP A 33 -22.00 -10.47 7.40
N ALA A 34 -21.32 -10.34 8.54
CA ALA A 34 -20.69 -9.08 8.95
C ALA A 34 -19.60 -8.64 7.97
N PHE A 35 -18.82 -9.59 7.43
CA PHE A 35 -17.82 -9.32 6.40
C PHE A 35 -18.48 -8.81 5.10
N VAL A 36 -19.56 -9.45 4.63
CA VAL A 36 -20.29 -9.00 3.43
C VAL A 36 -20.82 -7.58 3.59
N GLU A 37 -21.39 -7.25 4.75
CA GLU A 37 -21.85 -5.89 5.05
C GLU A 37 -20.69 -4.88 5.11
N SER A 38 -19.53 -5.28 5.63
CA SER A 38 -18.32 -4.43 5.59
C SER A 38 -17.85 -4.17 4.15
N GLU A 39 -17.84 -5.19 3.29
CA GLU A 39 -17.41 -5.07 1.90
C GLU A 39 -18.38 -4.23 1.06
N ARG A 40 -19.69 -4.26 1.35
CA ARG A 40 -20.67 -3.35 0.72
C ARG A 40 -20.36 -1.87 0.98
N ARG A 41 -19.84 -1.56 2.18
CA ARG A 41 -19.44 -0.18 2.55
C ARG A 41 -18.08 0.19 1.99
N ASN A 42 -17.12 -0.73 2.05
CA ASN A 42 -15.72 -0.46 1.72
C ASN A 42 -15.42 -0.60 0.21
N GLY A 43 -16.16 -1.45 -0.51
CA GLY A 43 -15.88 -1.78 -1.91
C GLY A 43 -15.92 -0.59 -2.88
N ASN A 44 -16.69 0.45 -2.56
CA ASN A 44 -16.81 1.66 -3.37
C ASN A 44 -15.70 2.68 -3.11
N LYS A 45 -14.83 2.45 -2.12
CA LYS A 45 -13.78 3.39 -1.73
C LYS A 45 -12.59 3.30 -2.68
N GLN A 46 -11.99 4.46 -2.94
CA GLN A 46 -10.73 4.53 -3.66
C GLN A 46 -9.57 4.43 -2.69
N PHE A 47 -8.44 3.90 -3.17
CA PHE A 47 -7.20 3.92 -2.43
C PHE A 47 -6.83 5.38 -2.12
N GLN A 48 -6.83 5.72 -0.84
CA GLN A 48 -6.45 7.04 -0.37
C GLN A 48 -5.83 6.95 1.02
N LEU A 49 -4.67 7.55 1.21
CA LEU A 49 -4.08 7.68 2.54
C LEU A 49 -4.66 8.89 3.28
N SER A 50 -4.45 8.93 4.60
CA SER A 50 -4.87 10.06 5.43
C SER A 50 -4.33 11.38 4.86
N ALA A 51 -5.21 12.33 4.58
CA ALA A 51 -4.83 13.64 4.04
C ALA A 51 -4.57 14.67 5.14
N LYS A 52 -4.89 14.36 6.40
CA LYS A 52 -4.86 15.31 7.52
C LYS A 52 -4.01 14.84 8.69
N GLN A 53 -3.91 13.53 8.88
CA GLN A 53 -3.23 12.94 10.03
C GLN A 53 -1.91 12.34 9.58
N ALA A 54 -0.83 12.69 10.26
CA ALA A 54 0.41 11.94 10.18
C ALA A 54 0.25 10.60 10.90
N GLY A 55 1.15 9.68 10.60
CA GLY A 55 1.18 8.39 11.25
C GLY A 55 2.17 7.46 10.60
N VAL A 56 2.12 6.22 11.04
CA VAL A 56 3.10 5.20 10.67
C VAL A 56 2.37 3.94 10.27
N PHE A 57 2.73 3.39 9.11
CA PHE A 57 2.37 2.03 8.76
C PHE A 57 3.46 1.08 9.26
N THR A 58 3.11 0.04 9.99
CA THR A 58 4.06 -0.98 10.44
C THR A 58 3.56 -2.39 10.16
N GLY A 59 4.48 -3.30 9.84
CA GLY A 59 4.14 -4.71 9.68
C GLY A 59 5.32 -5.56 9.28
N GLU A 60 5.06 -6.85 9.16
CA GLU A 60 6.01 -7.84 8.68
C GLU A 60 5.58 -8.37 7.31
N MET A 61 6.56 -8.56 6.45
CA MET A 61 6.36 -9.06 5.10
C MET A 61 7.26 -10.27 4.86
N GLU A 62 6.67 -11.38 4.44
CA GLU A 62 7.44 -12.53 3.99
C GLU A 62 8.27 -12.15 2.76
N VAL A 63 9.43 -12.78 2.58
CA VAL A 63 10.33 -12.52 1.45
C VAL A 63 10.62 -13.82 0.73
N TYR A 64 10.43 -13.79 -0.58
CA TYR A 64 10.69 -14.89 -1.51
C TYR A 64 11.75 -14.44 -2.52
N ASP A 65 12.65 -15.35 -2.88
CA ASP A 65 13.65 -15.10 -3.91
C ASP A 65 13.08 -15.32 -5.33
N HIS A 66 13.94 -15.16 -6.34
CA HIS A 66 13.62 -15.41 -7.74
C HIS A 66 13.23 -16.87 -8.06
N ASN A 67 13.52 -17.83 -7.17
CA ASN A 67 13.11 -19.24 -7.28
C ASN A 67 11.80 -19.52 -6.52
N GLN A 68 11.12 -18.48 -6.04
CA GLN A 68 9.90 -18.57 -5.24
C GLN A 68 10.12 -19.36 -3.93
N GLN A 69 11.33 -19.33 -3.38
CA GLN A 69 11.63 -19.92 -2.09
C GLN A 69 11.57 -18.84 -1.01
N LYS A 70 10.90 -19.14 0.11
CA LYS A 70 10.87 -18.24 1.26
C LYS A 70 12.27 -18.13 1.85
N VAL A 71 12.83 -16.93 1.87
CA VAL A 71 14.18 -16.64 2.36
C VAL A 71 14.20 -15.88 3.68
N GLY A 72 13.05 -15.39 4.15
CA GLY A 72 12.92 -14.75 5.45
C GLY A 72 11.74 -13.80 5.53
N THR A 73 11.89 -12.80 6.40
CA THR A 73 10.88 -11.77 6.68
C THR A 73 11.57 -10.40 6.72
N ASN A 74 10.87 -9.38 6.22
CA ASN A 74 11.22 -7.98 6.41
C ASN A 74 10.26 -7.35 7.43
N LYS A 75 10.79 -6.53 8.32
CA LYS A 75 10.01 -5.54 9.06
C LYS A 75 9.95 -4.27 8.22
N VAL A 76 8.75 -3.73 8.03
CA VAL A 76 8.51 -2.53 7.24
C VAL A 76 7.86 -1.46 8.09
N THR A 77 8.41 -0.26 7.99
CA THR A 77 7.89 0.97 8.62
C THR A 77 7.74 2.03 7.54
N ILE A 78 6.56 2.63 7.40
CA ILE A 78 6.33 3.76 6.48
C ILE A 78 5.83 4.93 7.30
N HIS A 79 6.70 5.91 7.51
CA HIS A 79 6.30 7.20 8.05
C HIS A 79 5.54 7.96 6.97
N HIS A 80 4.36 8.47 7.31
CA HIS A 80 3.51 9.23 6.43
C HIS A 80 3.22 10.60 7.06
N LYS A 81 3.58 11.67 6.34
CA LYS A 81 3.34 13.04 6.78
C LYS A 81 2.63 13.83 5.69
N PRO A 82 1.32 14.10 5.83
CA PRO A 82 0.62 15.03 4.94
C PRO A 82 1.30 16.40 4.92
N LEU A 83 1.48 16.94 3.71
CA LEU A 83 2.01 18.29 3.47
C LEU A 83 0.91 19.24 2.98
N THR A 84 -0.01 18.71 2.17
CA THR A 84 -1.23 19.37 1.71
C THR A 84 -2.32 18.33 1.53
N LEU A 85 -3.54 18.73 1.15
CA LEU A 85 -4.64 17.79 0.85
C LEU A 85 -4.31 16.76 -0.26
N LEU A 86 -3.32 17.06 -1.10
CA LEU A 86 -2.92 16.23 -2.24
C LEU A 86 -1.47 15.75 -2.15
N ARG A 87 -0.68 16.19 -1.16
CA ARG A 87 0.74 15.85 -1.03
C ARG A 87 1.05 15.30 0.34
N ALA A 88 1.93 14.30 0.38
CA ALA A 88 2.50 13.80 1.62
C ALA A 88 3.96 13.41 1.40
N GLU A 89 4.79 13.65 2.40
CA GLU A 89 6.12 13.05 2.47
C GLU A 89 5.99 11.63 3.04
N GLN A 90 6.69 10.67 2.44
CA GLN A 90 6.80 9.32 2.99
C GLN A 90 8.25 8.92 3.14
N THR A 91 8.58 8.34 4.28
CA THR A 91 9.85 7.66 4.51
C THR A 91 9.58 6.19 4.74
N VAL A 92 10.11 5.34 3.86
CA VAL A 92 9.99 3.88 3.92
C VAL A 92 11.29 3.33 4.50
N GLU A 93 11.15 2.49 5.51
CA GLU A 93 12.23 1.75 6.16
C GLU A 93 11.91 0.26 6.09
N ILE A 94 12.90 -0.53 5.66
CA ILE A 94 12.81 -1.97 5.50
C ILE A 94 14.04 -2.57 6.19
N GLU A 95 13.81 -3.48 7.11
CA GLU A 95 14.86 -4.18 7.88
C GLU A 95 14.65 -5.70 7.78
N GLY A 96 15.72 -6.47 7.59
CA GLY A 96 15.65 -7.93 7.50
C GLY A 96 16.44 -8.49 6.32
N VAL A 97 15.77 -9.24 5.44
CA VAL A 97 16.38 -9.78 4.21
C VAL A 97 16.79 -8.64 3.27
N ILE A 98 15.92 -7.64 3.13
CA ILE A 98 16.18 -6.40 2.40
C ILE A 98 16.37 -5.30 3.43
N ASN A 99 17.47 -4.56 3.34
CA ASN A 99 17.76 -3.45 4.24
C ASN A 99 17.81 -2.15 3.45
N ARG A 100 16.84 -1.26 3.70
CA ARG A 100 16.75 -0.01 2.96
C ARG A 100 15.97 1.07 3.69
N LYS A 101 16.38 2.32 3.45
CA LYS A 101 15.66 3.52 3.86
C LYS A 101 15.62 4.53 2.73
N TYR A 102 14.45 5.06 2.42
CA TYR A 102 14.29 6.08 1.39
C TYR A 102 13.07 6.96 1.63
N THR A 103 13.18 8.21 1.21
CA THR A 103 12.17 9.26 1.36
C THR A 103 11.76 9.81 0.00
N PHE A 104 10.46 10.06 -0.14
CA PHE A 104 9.91 10.71 -1.32
C PHE A 104 8.64 11.51 -1.00
N ASN A 105 8.38 12.51 -1.83
CA ASN A 105 7.08 13.19 -1.85
C ASN A 105 6.11 12.45 -2.76
N ARG A 106 4.92 12.17 -2.23
CA ARG A 106 3.81 11.58 -2.96
C ARG A 106 2.80 12.67 -3.29
N TYR A 107 2.44 12.79 -4.56
CA TYR A 107 1.35 13.66 -5.01
C TYR A 107 0.21 12.82 -5.56
N ARG A 108 -1.04 13.18 -5.25
CA ARG A 108 -2.25 12.49 -5.69
C ARG A 108 -3.11 13.42 -6.54
N ASN A 109 -3.55 12.93 -7.69
CA ASN A 109 -4.54 13.56 -8.55
C ASN A 109 -5.57 12.52 -9.02
N GLY A 110 -6.73 12.49 -8.36
CA GLY A 110 -7.72 11.44 -8.56
C GLY A 110 -7.13 10.07 -8.26
N ASN A 111 -7.21 9.15 -9.24
CA ASN A 111 -6.64 7.81 -9.14
C ASN A 111 -5.16 7.74 -9.55
N LYS A 112 -4.56 8.80 -10.08
CA LYS A 112 -3.13 8.84 -10.42
C LYS A 112 -2.33 9.43 -9.27
N GLN A 113 -1.12 8.92 -9.07
CA GLN A 113 -0.20 9.47 -8.08
C GLN A 113 1.23 9.44 -8.62
N THR A 114 2.06 10.35 -8.15
CA THR A 114 3.48 10.48 -8.51
C THR A 114 4.36 10.40 -7.27
N PHE A 115 5.56 9.87 -7.45
CA PHE A 115 6.64 9.88 -6.46
C PHE A 115 7.72 10.84 -6.97
N GLU A 116 7.95 11.93 -6.25
CA GLU A 116 8.63 13.14 -6.74
C GLU A 116 10.04 13.33 -6.15
N GLY A 117 10.67 12.25 -5.67
CA GLY A 117 12.02 12.31 -5.10
C GLY A 117 12.07 12.89 -3.68
N PRO A 118 13.28 13.04 -3.11
CA PRO A 118 14.57 13.03 -3.82
C PRO A 118 15.15 11.63 -4.10
N GLN A 119 14.83 10.62 -3.29
CA GLN A 119 15.48 9.30 -3.41
C GLN A 119 14.72 8.34 -4.33
N VAL A 120 13.43 8.58 -4.54
CA VAL A 120 12.58 7.70 -5.36
C VAL A 120 11.72 8.50 -6.32
N PHE A 121 11.74 8.10 -7.59
CA PHE A 121 10.90 8.67 -8.64
C PHE A 121 10.00 7.61 -9.24
N GLY A 122 8.79 7.99 -9.63
CA GLY A 122 7.87 7.05 -10.27
C GLY A 122 6.44 7.50 -10.18
N ASN A 123 5.53 6.54 -10.30
CA ASN A 123 4.11 6.82 -10.28
C ASN A 123 3.31 5.58 -9.88
N SER A 124 2.04 5.81 -9.62
CA SER A 124 1.07 4.75 -9.37
C SER A 124 -0.30 5.11 -9.91
N ILE A 125 -1.11 4.07 -10.12
CA ILE A 125 -2.50 4.20 -10.55
C ILE A 125 -3.41 3.33 -9.68
N GLY A 126 -4.51 3.93 -9.23
CA GLY A 126 -5.51 3.32 -8.37
C GLY A 126 -6.69 2.77 -9.16
N TYR A 127 -7.20 1.63 -8.71
CA TYR A 127 -8.44 1.00 -9.17
C TYR A 127 -9.25 0.53 -7.97
N GLY A 128 -10.23 1.35 -7.57
CA GLY A 128 -10.89 1.23 -6.27
C GLY A 128 -9.84 1.23 -5.15
N ARG A 129 -9.90 0.25 -4.24
CA ARG A 129 -8.98 0.10 -3.10
C ARG A 129 -7.59 -0.45 -3.46
N ALA A 130 -7.33 -0.81 -4.72
CA ALA A 130 -6.03 -1.29 -5.17
C ALA A 130 -5.21 -0.16 -5.78
N LEU A 131 -3.92 -0.11 -5.49
CA LEU A 131 -2.96 0.82 -6.06
C LEU A 131 -1.77 0.05 -6.64
N TYR A 132 -1.47 0.31 -7.90
CA TYR A 132 -0.34 -0.29 -8.61
C TYR A 132 0.79 0.72 -8.68
N THR A 133 1.93 0.42 -8.07
CA THR A 133 3.04 1.35 -7.90
C THR A 133 4.25 0.93 -8.73
N THR A 134 4.94 1.88 -9.32
CA THR A 134 6.31 1.71 -9.84
C THR A 134 7.20 2.77 -9.25
N GLN A 135 8.26 2.34 -8.57
CA GLN A 135 9.24 3.18 -7.90
C GLN A 135 10.62 2.90 -8.49
N HIS A 136 11.36 3.95 -8.82
CA HIS A 136 12.73 3.91 -9.30
C HIS A 136 13.64 4.61 -8.31
N ILE A 137 14.71 3.96 -7.93
CA ILE A 137 15.59 4.48 -6.89
C ILE A 137 16.66 5.32 -7.56
N HIS A 138 16.80 6.55 -7.09
CA HIS A 138 17.74 7.49 -7.64
C HIS A 138 19.19 6.99 -7.47
N GLY A 139 19.97 7.03 -8.54
CA GLY A 139 21.38 6.60 -8.52
C GLY A 139 21.60 5.08 -8.52
N GLU A 140 20.55 4.25 -8.56
CA GLU A 140 20.67 2.81 -8.53
C GLU A 140 19.90 2.13 -9.68
N ALA A 141 20.38 0.98 -10.15
CA ALA A 141 19.67 0.14 -11.10
C ALA A 141 18.56 -0.70 -10.43
N VAL A 142 17.86 -0.12 -9.45
CA VAL A 142 16.82 -0.78 -8.66
C VAL A 142 15.45 -0.17 -8.95
N LYS A 143 14.49 -1.05 -9.21
CA LYS A 143 13.09 -0.72 -9.47
C LYS A 143 12.21 -1.57 -8.56
N ILE A 144 11.25 -0.94 -7.88
CA ILE A 144 10.26 -1.63 -7.07
C ILE A 144 8.92 -1.54 -7.81
N ARG A 145 8.32 -2.69 -8.09
CA ARG A 145 6.95 -2.77 -8.61
C ARG A 145 6.06 -3.25 -7.48
N GLY A 146 4.90 -2.65 -7.32
CA GLY A 146 4.08 -2.91 -6.16
C GLY A 146 2.60 -2.96 -6.45
N ARG A 147 1.91 -3.66 -5.56
CA ARG A 147 0.47 -3.60 -5.39
C ARG A 147 0.18 -3.37 -3.91
N GLU A 148 -0.54 -2.31 -3.64
CA GLU A 148 -1.01 -1.93 -2.32
C GLU A 148 -2.54 -2.02 -2.33
N PHE A 149 -3.15 -2.62 -1.32
CA PHE A 149 -4.59 -2.79 -1.23
C PHE A 149 -5.08 -2.40 0.15
N GLN A 150 -5.98 -1.41 0.22
CA GLN A 150 -6.63 -1.03 1.47
C GLN A 150 -7.73 -2.02 1.81
N ILE A 151 -7.62 -2.65 2.97
CA ILE A 151 -8.54 -3.67 3.46
C ILE A 151 -9.77 -3.01 4.08
N ASP A 152 -9.55 -2.00 4.92
CA ASP A 152 -10.56 -1.37 5.76
C ASP A 152 -10.35 0.15 5.89
N ASP A 153 -11.19 0.77 6.72
CA ASP A 153 -11.18 2.21 6.98
C ASP A 153 -10.12 2.66 7.97
N ASP A 154 -9.50 1.71 8.67
CA ASP A 154 -8.39 1.94 9.58
C ASP A 154 -7.06 1.97 8.81
N PHE A 155 -7.12 2.06 7.48
CA PHE A 155 -5.98 2.03 6.56
C PHE A 155 -5.14 0.76 6.64
N THR A 156 -5.68 -0.36 7.14
CA THR A 156 -4.95 -1.64 7.06
C THR A 156 -4.68 -1.97 5.60
N MET A 157 -3.42 -2.29 5.27
CA MET A 157 -2.97 -2.41 3.90
C MET A 157 -2.30 -3.76 3.65
N SER A 158 -2.81 -4.50 2.67
CA SER A 158 -2.07 -5.62 2.09
C SER A 158 -1.08 -5.07 1.07
N VAL A 159 0.18 -5.46 1.17
CA VAL A 159 1.27 -4.95 0.34
C VAL A 159 1.98 -6.11 -0.32
N VAL A 160 2.24 -6.00 -1.61
CA VAL A 160 3.11 -6.88 -2.39
C VAL A 160 4.09 -6.01 -3.16
N TRP A 161 5.38 -6.19 -2.94
CA TRP A 161 6.45 -5.48 -3.64
C TRP A 161 7.44 -6.46 -4.28
N GLU A 162 7.76 -6.22 -5.54
CA GLU A 162 8.79 -6.89 -6.30
C GLU A 162 10.00 -5.98 -6.43
N PHE A 163 11.16 -6.43 -5.96
CA PHE A 163 12.44 -5.76 -6.10
C PHE A 163 13.15 -6.29 -7.35
N HIS A 164 13.38 -5.40 -8.30
CA HIS A 164 14.08 -5.69 -9.55
C HIS A 164 15.42 -4.98 -9.57
N LYS A 165 16.50 -5.72 -9.81
CA LYS A 165 17.85 -5.17 -10.03
C LYS A 165 18.26 -5.42 -11.47
N SER A 166 18.58 -4.35 -12.20
CA SER A 166 18.89 -4.41 -13.64
C SER A 166 17.84 -5.19 -14.46
N ASN A 167 16.55 -4.95 -14.16
CA ASN A 167 15.38 -5.63 -14.74
C ASN A 167 15.25 -7.15 -14.46
N LYS A 168 16.04 -7.70 -13.54
CA LYS A 168 15.83 -9.07 -13.04
C LYS A 168 15.11 -9.01 -11.70
N LEU A 169 14.07 -9.84 -11.53
CA LEU A 169 13.42 -10.02 -10.24
C LEU A 169 14.45 -10.62 -9.28
N GLU A 170 14.66 -9.97 -8.14
CA GLU A 170 15.58 -10.42 -7.10
C GLU A 170 14.79 -10.97 -5.91
N TYR A 171 13.81 -10.19 -5.45
CA TYR A 171 12.92 -10.56 -4.36
C TYR A 171 11.48 -10.16 -4.63
N MET A 172 10.56 -10.95 -4.10
CA MET A 172 9.17 -10.58 -3.91
C MET A 172 8.89 -10.58 -2.41
N THR A 173 8.27 -9.53 -1.90
CA THR A 173 7.89 -9.44 -0.50
C THR A 173 6.42 -9.06 -0.37
N PHE A 174 5.72 -9.70 0.57
CA PHE A 174 4.32 -9.38 0.81
C PHE A 174 3.92 -9.58 2.27
N GLY A 175 2.94 -8.79 2.71
CA GLY A 175 2.43 -8.84 4.07
C GLY A 175 1.31 -7.84 4.30
N VAL A 176 1.02 -7.58 5.57
CA VAL A 176 0.01 -6.61 5.99
C VAL A 176 0.67 -5.54 6.84
N LEU A 177 0.42 -4.28 6.50
CA LEU A 177 0.82 -3.12 7.27
C LEU A 177 -0.40 -2.53 7.97
N LYS A 178 -0.24 -2.18 9.25
CA LYS A 178 -1.26 -1.52 10.07
C LYS A 178 -0.90 -0.06 10.27
N TRP A 179 -1.91 0.79 10.24
CA TRP A 179 -1.76 2.22 10.47
C TRP A 179 -1.88 2.57 11.95
N GLU A 180 -1.00 3.43 12.42
CA GLU A 180 -1.11 4.10 13.70
C GLU A 180 -1.05 5.61 13.46
N ALA A 181 -2.16 6.30 13.74
CA ALA A 181 -2.22 7.76 13.66
C ALA A 181 -1.37 8.38 14.78
N THR A 182 -0.77 9.53 14.51
CA THR A 182 0.07 10.26 15.47
C THR A 182 -0.54 11.63 15.78
N GLU A 183 -0.39 12.58 14.87
CA GLU A 183 -0.83 13.97 15.04
C GLU A 183 -1.61 14.47 13.83
N ASP A 184 -2.54 15.39 14.06
CA ASP A 184 -3.21 16.14 12.99
C ASP A 184 -2.27 17.23 12.50
N VAL A 185 -1.84 17.14 11.23
CA VAL A 185 -0.81 18.03 10.66
C VAL A 185 -1.43 19.18 9.86
N LEU A 186 -2.69 19.04 9.45
CA LEU A 186 -3.45 20.06 8.71
C LEU A 186 -4.67 20.47 9.54
N THR A 187 -4.44 21.28 10.58
CA THR A 187 -5.51 21.92 11.34
C THR A 187 -6.04 23.15 10.59
N PRO A 188 -7.36 23.39 10.55
CA PRO A 188 -7.87 24.65 10.05
C PRO A 188 -7.39 25.79 10.96
N ASN A 189 -6.71 26.80 10.41
CA ASN A 189 -6.54 28.06 11.12
C ASN A 189 -7.88 28.81 11.08
N PHE A 190 -8.60 28.78 12.19
CA PHE A 190 -9.75 29.67 12.43
C PHE A 190 -9.25 30.93 13.13
N ASP A 191 -8.30 31.63 12.53
CA ASP A 191 -7.98 32.99 12.97
C ASP A 191 -8.99 33.94 12.30
N SER A 192 -9.93 34.42 13.10
CA SER A 192 -10.94 35.45 12.79
C SER A 192 -10.37 36.85 12.85
#